data_AF-A0A3D4RQ56-F1
#
_entry.id   AF-A0A3D4RQ56-F1
#
_cell.length_a   1.000
_cell.length_b   1.000
_cell.length_c   1.000
_cell.angle_alpha   90.00
_cell.angle_beta   90.00
_cell.angle_gamma   90.00
#
_symmetry.space_group_name_H-M   'P 1'
#
loop_
_entity.id
_entity.type
_entity.pdbx_description
1 polymer ?
#
loop_
_entity_poly.entity_id
_entity_poly.type
_entity_poly.pdbx_seq_one_letter_code
_entity_poly.pdbx_strand_id
1 'polypeptide(L)'
;MNDFLKFSARHLGMNSMHVEKAMNASMEASYISPSILEERQLNVTQMDVFSRLMMDRIIFLGTEINDYTASVIQAQLLYLDNVDQDKDIS
;
A
#
# COMPACT_ATOMS: atom_id res chain seq x y z
N MET A 1 -30.21 27.75 -0.79
CA MET A 1 -29.71 26.68 0.11
C MET A 1 -30.36 26.77 1.50
N ASN A 2 -30.46 27.96 2.12
CA ASN A 2 -30.96 28.09 3.51
C ASN A 2 -32.49 28.09 3.67
N ASP A 3 -33.26 28.32 2.61
CA ASP A 3 -34.73 28.35 2.71
C ASP A 3 -35.33 26.96 2.97
N PHE A 4 -34.67 25.91 2.48
CA PHE A 4 -35.09 24.52 2.69
C PHE A 4 -34.90 24.08 4.14
N LEU A 5 -33.77 24.46 4.76
CA LEU A 5 -33.49 24.21 6.18
C LEU A 5 -34.51 24.91 7.08
N LYS A 6 -34.86 26.17 6.75
CA LYS A 6 -35.86 26.96 7.48
C LYS A 6 -37.27 26.39 7.36
N PHE A 7 -37.61 25.79 6.22
CA PHE A 7 -38.88 25.10 6.01
C PHE A 7 -38.96 23.81 6.84
N SER A 8 -37.95 22.94 6.75
CA SER A 8 -37.94 21.64 7.45
C SER A 8 -37.93 21.78 8.97
N ALA A 9 -37.18 22.74 9.51
CA ALA A 9 -37.14 22.99 10.96
C ALA A 9 -38.49 23.50 11.51
N ARG A 10 -39.21 24.32 10.74
CA ARG A 10 -40.41 25.02 11.23
C ARG A 10 -41.73 24.32 10.90
N HIS A 11 -41.82 23.67 9.74
CA HIS A 11 -43.05 23.02 9.28
C HIS A 11 -43.09 21.53 9.56
N LEU A 12 -41.94 20.83 9.52
CA LEU A 12 -41.86 19.39 9.73
C LEU A 12 -41.39 19.03 11.15
N GLY A 13 -41.09 20.03 12.00
CA GLY A 13 -40.60 19.83 13.37
C GLY A 13 -39.28 19.06 13.45
N MET A 14 -38.52 18.99 12.35
CA MET A 14 -37.30 18.19 12.28
C MET A 14 -36.13 18.93 12.90
N ASN A 15 -35.33 18.20 13.69
CA ASN A 15 -34.13 18.75 14.33
C ASN A 15 -33.08 19.12 13.26
N SER A 16 -32.67 20.40 13.23
CA SER A 16 -31.76 20.96 12.24
C SER A 16 -30.43 20.21 12.15
N MET A 17 -29.95 19.66 13.27
CA MET A 17 -28.69 18.92 13.32
C MET A 17 -28.71 17.63 12.49
N HIS A 18 -29.86 16.96 12.41
CA HIS A 18 -29.99 15.71 11.63
C HIS A 18 -30.18 16.00 10.14
N VAL A 19 -30.89 17.08 9.81
CA VAL A 19 -31.09 17.51 8.43
C VAL A 19 -29.79 18.03 7.83
N GLU A 20 -29.02 18.80 8.61
CA GLU A 20 -27.68 19.25 8.21
C GLU A 20 -26.72 18.07 7.99
N LYS A 21 -26.74 17.06 8.88
CA LYS A 21 -25.94 15.85 8.70
C LYS A 21 -26.32 15.07 7.44
N ALA A 22 -27.60 14.97 7.10
CA ALA A 22 -28.05 14.31 5.87
C ALA A 22 -27.63 15.10 4.60
N MET A 23 -27.73 16.44 4.64
CA MET A 23 -27.28 17.28 3.53
C MET A 23 -25.76 17.23 3.37
N ASN A 24 -24.99 17.27 4.46
CA ASN A 24 -23.53 17.14 4.42
C ASN A 24 -23.09 15.72 4.02
N ALA A 25 -23.78 14.67 4.46
CA ALA A 25 -23.52 13.30 4.04
C ALA A 25 -23.74 13.11 2.53
N SER A 26 -24.68 13.83 1.91
CA SER A 26 -24.90 13.78 0.46
C SER A 26 -23.79 14.45 -0.34
N MET A 27 -23.04 15.39 0.27
CA MET A 27 -21.86 16.03 -0.33
C MET A 27 -20.57 15.22 -0.09
N GLU A 28 -20.49 14.44 1.00
CA GLU A 28 -19.42 13.48 1.26
C GLU A 28 -19.63 12.12 0.56
N ALA A 29 -20.87 11.79 0.17
CA ALA A 29 -21.21 10.55 -0.54
C ALA A 29 -20.59 10.44 -1.95
N SER A 30 -19.97 11.51 -2.48
CA SER A 30 -19.17 11.41 -3.71
C SER A 30 -17.76 10.86 -3.48
N TYR A 31 -17.34 10.62 -2.22
CA TYR A 31 -16.03 10.06 -1.85
C TYR A 31 -16.10 8.74 -1.07
N ILE A 32 -17.27 8.13 -0.94
CA ILE A 32 -17.38 6.83 -0.25
C ILE A 32 -17.89 5.80 -1.26
N SER A 33 -16.93 5.26 -2.02
CA SER A 33 -17.09 3.98 -2.69
C SER A 33 -17.39 2.91 -1.63
N PRO A 34 -18.54 2.22 -1.66
CA PRO A 34 -18.82 1.16 -0.73
C PRO A 34 -18.20 -0.12 -1.29
N SER A 35 -16.90 -0.29 -1.10
CA SER A 35 -16.26 -1.59 -1.23
C SER A 35 -15.80 -2.04 0.15
N ILE A 36 -16.70 -2.73 0.85
CA ILE A 36 -16.29 -3.71 1.85
C ILE A 36 -15.62 -4.84 1.08
N LEU A 37 -14.34 -4.65 0.77
CA LEU A 37 -13.38 -5.73 0.60
C LEU A 37 -12.33 -5.50 1.69
N GLU A 38 -12.64 -5.97 2.88
CA GLU A 38 -11.60 -6.54 3.74
C GLU A 38 -11.24 -7.91 3.16
N GLU A 39 -10.82 -7.93 1.89
CA GLU A 39 -9.90 -8.94 1.45
C GLU A 39 -8.60 -8.46 2.07
N ARG A 40 -8.15 -9.14 3.12
CA ARG A 40 -6.77 -9.02 3.58
C ARG A 40 -5.94 -8.88 2.32
N GLN A 41 -5.36 -7.70 2.09
CA GLN A 41 -4.15 -7.61 1.32
C GLN A 41 -3.15 -8.39 2.17
N LEU A 42 -3.17 -9.73 2.05
CA LEU A 42 -1.93 -10.39 1.76
C LEU A 42 -1.40 -9.60 0.58
N ASN A 43 -0.61 -8.57 0.90
CA ASN A 43 0.59 -8.30 0.17
C ASN A 43 1.29 -9.66 0.14
N VAL A 44 0.87 -10.51 -0.81
CA VAL A 44 1.77 -11.37 -1.54
C VAL A 44 2.71 -10.35 -2.15
N THR A 45 3.65 -9.94 -1.31
CA THR A 45 4.86 -9.25 -1.68
C THR A 45 5.32 -10.08 -2.84
N GLN A 46 5.16 -9.53 -4.05
CA GLN A 46 5.51 -10.24 -5.26
C GLN A 46 7.00 -10.41 -5.13
N MET A 47 7.39 -11.52 -4.50
CA MET A 47 8.76 -11.78 -4.16
C MET A 47 9.36 -12.10 -5.50
N ASP A 48 10.07 -11.13 -6.04
CA ASP A 48 10.73 -11.26 -7.31
C ASP A 48 11.60 -12.53 -7.27
N VAL A 49 11.67 -13.24 -8.38
CA VAL A 49 12.39 -14.51 -8.49
C VAL A 49 13.84 -14.30 -8.03
N PHE A 50 14.42 -13.13 -8.32
CA PHE A 50 15.74 -12.73 -7.83
C PHE A 50 15.83 -12.59 -6.31
N SER A 51 14.77 -12.10 -5.65
CA SER A 51 14.72 -12.04 -4.18
C SER A 51 14.67 -13.44 -3.57
N ARG A 52 13.93 -14.37 -4.19
CA ARG A 52 13.90 -15.78 -3.75
C ARG A 52 15.28 -16.42 -3.88
N LEU A 53 15.92 -16.23 -5.03
CA LEU A 53 17.24 -16.77 -5.32
C LEU A 53 18.30 -16.19 -4.38
N MET A 54 18.23 -14.90 -4.05
CA MET A 54 19.13 -14.27 -3.09
C MET A 54 18.98 -14.86 -1.67
N MET A 55 17.75 -15.19 -1.25
CA MET A 55 17.53 -15.90 0.02
C MET A 55 18.12 -17.32 -0.01
N ASP A 56 18.04 -17.98 -1.16
CA ASP A 56 18.67 -19.27 -1.42
C ASP A 56 20.19 -19.13 -1.72
N ARG A 57 20.76 -17.92 -1.54
CA ARG A 57 22.18 -17.56 -1.72
C ARG A 57 22.73 -17.72 -3.13
N ILE A 58 21.92 -17.44 -4.13
CA ILE A 58 22.27 -17.54 -5.55
C ILE A 58 22.37 -16.13 -6.14
N ILE A 59 23.53 -15.79 -6.71
CA ILE A 59 23.79 -14.50 -7.38
C ILE A 59 23.93 -14.73 -8.89
N PHE A 60 23.22 -13.93 -9.69
CA PHE A 60 23.31 -13.98 -11.15
C PHE A 60 24.09 -12.80 -11.72
N LEU A 61 25.13 -13.11 -12.51
CA LEU A 61 25.84 -12.14 -13.35
C LEU A 61 25.44 -12.38 -14.81
N GLY A 62 24.39 -11.70 -15.27
CA GLY A 62 23.87 -11.81 -16.64
C GLY A 62 24.26 -10.65 -17.57
N THR A 63 24.85 -9.58 -17.02
CA THR A 63 25.21 -8.37 -17.76
C THR A 63 26.72 -8.23 -17.85
N GLU A 64 27.18 -7.32 -18.72
CA GLU A 64 28.58 -6.95 -18.78
C GLU A 64 29.10 -6.45 -17.44
N ILE A 65 30.36 -6.78 -17.17
CA ILE A 65 31.06 -6.36 -15.96
C ILE A 65 31.52 -4.92 -16.17
N ASN A 66 30.95 -4.02 -15.38
CA ASN A 66 31.38 -2.64 -15.24
C ASN A 66 31.46 -2.28 -13.75
N ASP A 67 31.93 -1.07 -13.44
CA ASP A 67 32.13 -0.62 -12.06
C ASP A 67 30.84 -0.68 -11.21
N TYR A 68 29.68 -0.42 -11.84
CA TYR A 68 28.39 -0.50 -11.17
C TYR A 68 28.01 -1.96 -10.86
N THR A 69 28.00 -2.84 -11.86
CA THR A 69 27.67 -4.26 -11.69
C THR A 69 28.61 -4.92 -10.68
N ALA A 70 29.90 -4.59 -10.73
CA ALA A 70 30.90 -5.09 -9.78
C ALA A 70 30.61 -4.63 -8.34
N SER A 71 30.31 -3.34 -8.14
CA SER A 71 29.96 -2.80 -6.83
C SER A 71 28.70 -3.44 -6.24
N VAL A 72 27.71 -3.71 -7.10
CA VAL A 72 26.46 -4.37 -6.69
C VAL A 72 26.73 -5.82 -6.26
N ILE A 73 27.51 -6.59 -7.01
CA ILE A 73 27.86 -7.96 -6.63
C ILE A 73 28.68 -7.98 -5.33
N GLN A 74 29.63 -7.07 -5.16
CA GLN A 74 30.38 -6.96 -3.91
C GLN A 74 29.46 -6.72 -2.71
N ALA A 75 28.49 -5.82 -2.85
CA ALA A 75 27.53 -5.55 -1.78
C ALA A 75 26.65 -6.77 -1.46
N GLN A 76 26.22 -7.52 -2.48
CA GLN A 76 25.43 -8.74 -2.31
C GLN A 76 26.22 -9.84 -1.59
N LEU A 77 27.50 -10.03 -1.92
CA LEU A 77 28.37 -11.00 -1.25
C LEU A 77 28.56 -10.65 0.23
N LEU A 78 28.87 -9.38 0.54
CA LEU A 78 29.02 -8.91 1.93
C LEU A 78 27.72 -9.05 2.73
N TYR A 79 26.58 -8.84 2.08
CA TYR A 79 25.28 -9.04 2.70
C TYR A 79 25.05 -10.51 3.06
N LEU A 80 25.29 -11.43 2.14
CA LEU A 80 25.09 -12.87 2.38
C LEU A 80 26.05 -13.42 3.45
N ASP A 81 27.31 -12.97 3.44
CA ASP A 81 28.29 -13.32 4.47
C ASP A 81 27.82 -12.80 5.85
N ASN A 82 27.34 -11.57 5.94
CA ASN A 82 26.84 -11.01 7.20
C ASN A 82 25.61 -11.76 7.75
N VAL A 83 24.73 -12.23 6.87
CA VAL A 83 23.50 -12.93 7.27
C VAL A 83 23.79 -14.28 7.88
N ASP A 84 24.72 -15.06 7.33
CA ASP A 84 25.19 -16.31 7.94
C ASP A 84 26.52 -16.76 7.29
N GLN A 85 27.60 -16.60 8.06
CA GLN A 85 29.01 -16.77 7.68
C GLN A 85 29.45 -18.23 7.50
N ASP A 86 28.68 -19.19 8.04
CA ASP A 86 29.04 -20.61 8.03
C ASP A 86 28.53 -21.35 6.78
N LYS A 87 27.75 -20.67 5.94
CA LYS A 87 27.17 -21.25 4.73
C LYS A 87 27.82 -20.67 3.48
N ASP A 88 28.08 -21.54 2.52
CA ASP A 88 28.63 -21.15 1.22
C ASP A 88 27.59 -20.39 0.36
N ILE A 89 28.10 -19.58 -0.58
CA ILE A 89 27.34 -18.84 -1.58
C ILE A 89 27.49 -19.57 -2.92
N SER A 90 26.39 -19.80 -3.66
CA SER A 90 26.34 -20.60 -4.90
C SER A 90 26.24 -19.77 -6.18
#